data_AF-A0A2P2JMD4-F1
#
_entry.id   AF-A0A2P2JMD4-F1
#
_cell.length_a   1.000
_cell.length_b   1.000
_cell.length_c   1.000
_cell.angle_alpha   90.00
_cell.angle_beta   90.00
_cell.angle_gamma   90.00
#
_symmetry.space_group_name_H-M   'P 1'
#
loop_
_entity.id
_entity.type
_entity.pdbx_description
1 polymer ?
#
loop_
_entity_poly.entity_id
_entity_poly.type
_entity_poly.pdbx_seq_one_letter_code
_entity_poly.pdbx_strand_id
1 'polypeptide(L)' 'MEPEDMYILDGNGSTLSSPSPKPYPHKPPKCSDCGPLFMKAYQMRNAGAVIHSHGIESCLATMINPLEKEFRVSISKNNL' A
#
# COMPACT_ATOMS: atom_id res chain seq x y z
N MET A 1 -11.58 -11.58 2.82
CA MET A 1 -10.10 -11.55 2.79
C MET A 1 -9.75 -12.04 4.15
N GLU A 2 -9.29 -13.27 4.21
CA GLU A 2 -9.07 -13.98 5.47
C GLU A 2 -7.57 -13.94 5.82
N PRO A 3 -7.19 -14.20 7.08
CA PRO A 3 -5.78 -14.23 7.47
C PRO A 3 -4.91 -15.14 6.58
N GLU A 4 -5.45 -16.28 6.13
CA GLU A 4 -4.79 -17.23 5.23
C GLU A 4 -4.61 -16.74 3.79
N ASP A 5 -5.31 -15.67 3.38
CA ASP A 5 -5.17 -15.04 2.07
C ASP A 5 -3.99 -14.03 2.03
N MET A 6 -3.24 -13.86 3.12
CA MET A 6 -2.18 -12.86 3.25
C MET A 6 -0.80 -13.34 2.80
N TYR A 7 -0.09 -12.50 2.04
CA TYR A 7 1.35 -12.63 1.87
C TYR A 7 2.07 -12.03 3.08
N ILE A 8 3.19 -12.66 3.47
CA ILE A 8 4.11 -12.12 4.47
C ILE A 8 5.44 -11.86 3.79
N LEU A 9 5.92 -10.62 3.86
CA LEU A 9 7.18 -10.18 3.27
C LEU A 9 8.15 -9.75 4.38
N ASP A 10 9.46 -9.87 4.12
CA ASP A 10 10.50 -9.31 5.00
C ASP A 10 10.71 -7.80 4.76
N GLY A 11 11.62 -7.19 5.52
CA GLY A 11 11.95 -5.75 5.39
C GLY A 11 12.58 -5.34 4.05
N ASN A 12 13.01 -6.32 3.24
CA ASN A 12 13.54 -6.12 1.89
C ASN A 12 12.48 -6.39 0.80
N GLY A 13 11.28 -6.85 1.19
CA GLY A 13 10.20 -7.21 0.27
C GLY A 13 10.26 -8.65 -0.26
N SER A 14 11.16 -9.49 0.25
CA SER A 14 11.22 -10.92 -0.12
C SER A 14 10.07 -11.68 0.54
N THR A 15 9.52 -12.68 -0.14
CA THR A 15 8.41 -13.48 0.40
C THR A 15 8.88 -14.44 1.49
N LEU A 16 8.32 -14.31 2.69
CA LEU A 16 8.48 -15.24 3.80
C LEU A 16 7.38 -16.32 3.79
N SER A 17 6.16 -15.93 3.43
CA SER A 17 5.02 -16.83 3.29
C SER A 17 4.05 -16.33 2.23
N SER A 18 3.39 -17.27 1.57
CA SER A 18 2.36 -17.01 0.56
C SER A 18 1.09 -17.79 0.86
N PRO A 19 -0.08 -17.27 0.49
CA PRO A 19 -1.34 -18.00 0.59
C PRO A 19 -1.30 -19.32 -0.17
N SER A 20 -2.01 -20.33 0.34
CA SER A 20 -2.14 -21.62 -0.36
C SER A 20 -2.97 -21.44 -1.65
N PRO A 21 -2.60 -22.08 -2.77
CA PRO A 21 -3.42 -22.10 -3.97
C PRO A 21 -4.77 -22.76 -3.70
N LYS A 22 -5.85 -22.11 -4.13
CA LYS A 22 -7.20 -22.72 -4.12
C LYS A 22 -7.34 -23.66 -5.32
N PRO A 23 -8.16 -24.74 -5.22
CA PRO A 23 -8.38 -25.66 -6.35
C PRO A 23 -8.94 -24.96 -7.60
N TYR A 24 -8.91 -25.66 -8.74
CA TYR A 24 -9.54 -25.20 -9.98
C TYR A 24 -11.02 -24.79 -9.73
N PRO A 25 -11.52 -23.69 -10.31
CA PRO A 25 -10.91 -22.86 -11.37
C PRO A 25 -10.12 -21.63 -10.87
N HIS A 26 -9.78 -21.56 -9.58
CA HIS A 26 -9.14 -20.37 -9.04
C HIS A 26 -7.70 -20.22 -9.54
N LYS A 27 -7.34 -18.99 -9.94
CA LYS A 27 -5.94 -18.66 -10.27
C LYS A 27 -5.10 -18.71 -8.99
N PRO A 28 -3.80 -19.04 -9.09
CA PRO A 28 -2.89 -18.91 -7.98
C PRO A 28 -2.92 -17.47 -7.41
N PRO A 29 -2.80 -17.33 -6.08
CA PRO A 29 -2.72 -16.02 -5.45
C PRO A 29 -1.52 -15.24 -6.00
N LYS A 30 -1.64 -13.92 -5.99
CA LYS A 30 -0.57 -13.00 -6.36
C LYS A 30 -0.43 -11.95 -5.28
N CYS A 31 0.80 -11.57 -4.99
CA CYS A 31 1.06 -10.40 -4.15
C CYS A 31 0.58 -9.13 -4.88
N SER A 32 0.18 -8.11 -4.12
CA SER A 32 -0.24 -6.83 -4.67
C SER A 32 0.89 -6.17 -5.48
N ASP A 33 0.56 -5.64 -6.65
CA ASP A 33 1.48 -4.83 -7.47
C ASP A 33 1.89 -3.52 -6.76
N CYS A 34 1.15 -3.10 -5.73
CA CYS A 34 1.53 -1.97 -4.87
C CYS A 34 2.67 -2.32 -3.89
N GLY A 35 3.08 -3.59 -3.76
CA GLY A 35 4.10 -4.05 -2.82
C GLY A 35 5.38 -3.20 -2.82
N PRO A 36 6.02 -2.95 -3.97
CA PRO A 36 7.20 -2.08 -4.05
C PRO A 36 6.94 -0.64 -3.55
N LEU A 37 5.75 -0.08 -3.79
CA LEU A 37 5.39 1.26 -3.30
C LEU A 37 5.26 1.29 -1.78
N PHE A 38 4.64 0.25 -1.19
CA PHE A 38 4.53 0.12 0.27
C PHE A 38 5.90 -0.03 0.92
N MET A 39 6.78 -0.86 0.34
CA MET A 39 8.14 -1.04 0.84
C MET A 39 8.94 0.27 0.86
N LYS A 40 8.76 1.13 -0.15
CA LYS A 40 9.38 2.46 -0.14
C LYS A 40 8.88 3.33 1.02
N ALA A 41 7.58 3.31 1.32
CA ALA A 41 7.05 4.05 2.47
C ALA A 41 7.59 3.52 3.81
N TYR A 42 7.67 2.19 3.99
CA TYR A 42 8.29 1.58 5.17
C TYR A 42 9.75 2.02 5.33
N GLN A 43 10.57 1.90 4.27
CA GLN A 43 12.00 2.18 4.31
C GLN A 43 12.34 3.67 4.41
N MET A 44 11.65 4.53 3.64
CA MET A 44 12.00 5.95 3.54
C MET A 44 11.38 6.80 4.64
N ARG A 45 10.26 6.36 5.23
CA ARG A 45 9.47 7.17 6.17
C ARG A 45 9.30 6.52 7.53
N ASN A 46 9.91 5.36 7.77
CA ASN A 46 9.70 4.56 8.97
C ASN A 46 8.20 4.37 9.26
N ALA A 47 7.43 4.08 8.20
CA ALA A 47 5.99 3.91 8.32
C ALA A 47 5.67 2.66 9.18
N GLY A 48 4.61 2.71 9.98
CA GLY A 48 4.09 1.53 10.69
C GLY A 48 3.02 0.78 9.90
N ALA A 49 2.36 1.46 8.96
CA ALA A 49 1.35 0.92 8.07
C ALA A 49 1.25 1.78 6.81
N VAL A 50 0.77 1.18 5.71
CA VAL A 50 0.48 1.87 4.45
C VAL A 50 -0.88 1.39 3.93
N ILE A 51 -1.72 2.33 3.51
CA ILE A 51 -3.05 2.06 2.93
C ILE A 51 -3.08 2.69 1.54
N HIS A 52 -3.60 1.94 0.56
CA HIS A 52 -3.84 2.42 -0.80
C HIS A 52 -5.31 2.25 -1.15
N SER A 53 -5.89 3.27 -1.75
CA SER A 53 -7.27 3.25 -2.21
C SER A 53 -7.43 4.17 -3.42
N HIS A 54 -8.53 3.99 -4.15
CA HIS A 54 -8.91 4.82 -5.31
C HIS A 54 -10.18 5.60 -5.00
N GLY A 55 -10.18 6.39 -3.93
CA GLY A 55 -11.28 7.31 -3.60
C GLY A 55 -11.41 8.40 -4.66
N ILE A 56 -12.64 8.69 -5.12
CA ILE A 56 -12.88 9.70 -6.15
C ILE A 56 -12.47 11.09 -5.67
N GLU A 57 -12.67 11.38 -4.39
CA GLU A 57 -12.29 12.63 -3.74
C GLU A 57 -10.76 12.81 -3.75
N SER A 58 -10.00 11.72 -3.55
CA SER A 58 -8.54 11.75 -3.66
C SER A 58 -8.08 12.04 -5.09
N CYS A 59 -8.70 11.41 -6.08
CA CYS A 59 -8.43 11.70 -7.50
C CYS A 59 -8.73 13.17 -7.83
N LEU A 60 -9.90 13.68 -7.43
CA LEU A 60 -10.28 15.08 -7.63
C LEU A 60 -9.29 16.04 -6.95
N ALA A 61 -8.88 15.76 -5.72
CA ALA A 61 -7.91 16.60 -4.99
C ALA A 61 -6.59 16.76 -5.76
N THR A 62 -6.11 15.69 -6.41
CA THR A 62 -4.87 15.76 -7.23
C THR A 62 -5.03 16.58 -8.52
N MET A 63 -6.26 16.84 -8.96
CA MET A 63 -6.55 17.61 -10.18
C MET A 63 -6.84 19.10 -9.92
N ILE A 64 -7.02 19.51 -8.66
CA ILE A 64 -7.37 20.91 -8.30
C ILE A 64 -6.28 21.89 -8.79
N ASN A 65 -5.02 21.51 -8.70
CA ASN A 65 -3.90 22.32 -9.17
C ASN A 65 -3.05 21.54 -10.20
N PRO A 66 -3.30 21.70 -11.51
CA PRO A 66 -2.63 20.92 -12.55
C PRO A 66 -1.15 21.28 -12.74
N LEU A 67 -0.66 22.36 -12.11
CA LEU A 67 0.76 22.74 -12.17
C LEU A 67 1.59 22.04 -11.07
N GLU A 68 0.93 21.52 -10.04
CA GLU A 68 1.60 20.85 -8.92
C GLU A 68 1.84 19.37 -9.20
N LYS A 69 2.90 18.83 -8.61
CA LYS A 69 3.28 17.41 -8.77
C LYS A 69 2.92 16.54 -7.58
N GLU A 70 2.56 17.16 -6.45
CA GLU A 70 2.23 16.46 -5.20
C GLU A 70 1.11 17.20 -4.46
N PHE A 71 0.14 16.45 -3.94
CA PHE A 71 -0.78 16.94 -2.93
C PHE A 71 -0.39 16.33 -1.58
N ARG A 72 -0.09 17.17 -0.58
CA ARG A 72 0.38 16.73 0.73
C ARG A 72 -0.55 17.17 1.85
N VAL A 73 -0.91 16.22 2.71
CA VAL A 73 -1.60 16.48 3.98
C VAL A 73 -0.63 16.16 5.12
N SER A 74 -0.52 17.06 6.09
CA SER A 74 0.23 16.85 7.32
C SER A 74 -0.61 17.27 8.53
N ILE A 75 -0.46 16.53 9.63
CA ILE A 75 -1.02 16.93 10.90
C ILE A 75 -0.02 17.90 11.54
N SER A 76 -0.46 19.12 11.85
CA SER A 76 0.31 20.01 12.70
C SER A 76 0.31 19.43 14.11
N LYS A 77 1.49 19.09 14.64
CA LYS A 77 1.63 18.91 16.08
C LYS A 77 1.69 20.30 16.68
N ASN A 78 0.59 20.75 17.29
CA ASN A 78 0.68 21.88 18.20
C ASN A 78 1.60 21.44 19.34
N ASN A 79 2.78 22.02 19.42
CA ASN A 79 3.72 21.79 20.51
C ASN A 79 3.05 22.31 21.80
N LEU A 80 2.62 21.38 22.66
CA LEU A 80 2.52 21.63 24.10
C LEU A 80 3.89 21.34 24.72
#